data_AF-U1FQE8-F1
#
_entry.id   AF-U1FQE8-F1
#
_cell.length_a   1.000
_cell.length_b   1.000
_cell.length_c   1.000
_cell.angle_alpha   90.00
_cell.angle_beta   90.00
_cell.angle_gamma   90.00
#
_symmetry.space_group_name_H-M   'P 1'
#
loop_
_entity.id
_entity.type
_entity.pdbx_description
1 polymer ?
#
loop_
_entity_poly.entity_id
_entity_poly.type
_entity_poly.pdbx_seq_one_letter_code
_entity_poly.pdbx_strand_id
1 'polypeptide(L)'
;MTREDNAASRAVRRSTLKSINAKKKERIRQIKANYDSEIREINIKYAKDPERLRAKYAADDYAKSERAKRRAERRIAQEKRRIELRGKERQFSLGEEISSAIVQGLGALVSVAATAVLADRALTHANGALRVLYVSTFVCSTGLMIVMYIMSTLHHALVPEGAKEVFDRLAHCFVFLVLGSAYTSFILIFARSAGGWVLFGLVWGTAIVGIVLYAVWGSELKIVNIVFYFVIGWTGLFLMRRFYLEQALRSFVYLVVSGLLYSLGCTFFLLRKVKYMHAAGNALMLLGTLYLYASLFFSVA
;
A
#
# COMPACT_ATOMS: atom_id res chain seq x y z
N MET A 1 3.08 23.55 62.39
CA MET A 1 3.05 23.50 60.91
C MET A 1 1.96 24.43 60.42
N THR A 2 2.32 25.39 59.58
CA THR A 2 1.36 26.33 58.99
C THR A 2 0.54 25.66 57.88
N ARG A 3 -0.58 26.26 57.47
CA ARG A 3 -1.37 25.79 56.31
C ARG A 3 -0.52 25.76 55.03
N GLU A 4 0.41 26.70 54.90
CA GLU A 4 1.35 26.81 53.77
C GLU A 4 2.35 25.66 53.76
N ASP A 5 2.93 25.28 54.91
CA ASP A 5 3.82 24.11 55.03
C ASP A 5 3.13 22.81 54.59
N ASN A 6 1.86 22.66 54.99
CA ASN A 6 1.03 21.51 54.60
C ASN A 6 0.72 21.49 53.09
N ALA A 7 0.50 22.66 52.49
CA ALA A 7 0.27 22.78 51.05
C ALA A 7 1.55 22.46 50.25
N ALA A 8 2.70 22.99 50.69
CA ALA A 8 4.01 22.73 50.09
C ALA A 8 4.38 21.23 50.16
N SER A 9 4.21 20.60 51.33
CA SER A 9 4.40 19.15 51.53
C SER A 9 3.55 18.31 50.56
N ARG A 10 2.27 18.65 50.40
CA ARG A 10 1.37 17.96 49.46
C ARG A 10 1.79 18.13 48.01
N ALA A 11 2.26 19.32 47.62
CA ALA A 11 2.75 19.59 46.27
C ALA A 11 4.01 18.77 45.95
N VAL A 12 4.98 18.72 46.87
CA VAL A 12 6.20 17.89 46.75
C VAL A 12 5.85 16.40 46.67
N ARG A 13 4.93 15.91 47.50
CA ARG A 13 4.46 14.52 47.42
C ARG A 13 3.83 14.21 46.06
N ARG A 14 2.99 15.09 45.51
CA ARG A 14 2.35 14.91 44.19
C ARG A 14 3.38 14.90 43.05
N SER A 15 4.34 15.83 43.05
CA SER A 15 5.39 15.86 42.02
C SER A 15 6.27 14.61 42.07
N THR A 16 6.60 14.15 43.28
CA THR A 16 7.38 12.93 43.53
C THR A 16 6.65 11.68 43.03
N LEU A 17 5.36 11.52 43.38
CA LEU A 17 4.53 10.42 42.87
C LEU A 17 4.39 10.45 41.35
N LYS A 18 4.23 11.64 40.74
CA LYS A 18 4.20 11.79 39.27
C LYS A 18 5.50 11.31 38.63
N SER A 19 6.65 11.68 39.20
CA SER A 19 7.97 11.24 38.73
C SER A 19 8.17 9.73 38.88
N ILE A 20 7.79 9.15 40.03
CA ILE A 20 7.88 7.71 40.28
C ILE A 20 6.99 6.94 39.29
N ASN A 21 5.76 7.40 39.06
CA ASN A 21 4.85 6.79 38.09
C ASN A 21 5.39 6.87 36.65
N ALA A 22 6.02 7.98 36.27
CA ALA A 22 6.69 8.12 34.97
C ALA A 22 7.85 7.14 34.84
N LYS A 23 8.72 7.02 35.86
CA LYS A 23 9.82 6.04 35.89
C LYS A 23 9.32 4.60 35.83
N LYS A 24 8.27 4.25 36.57
CA LYS A 24 7.62 2.92 36.53
C LYS A 24 7.12 2.62 35.11
N LYS A 25 6.40 3.57 34.49
CA LYS A 25 5.88 3.42 33.13
C LYS A 25 6.99 3.22 32.10
N GLU A 26 8.09 3.96 32.22
CA GLU A 26 9.24 3.83 31.33
C GLU A 26 9.96 2.50 31.52
N ARG A 27 10.14 2.05 32.77
CA ARG A 27 10.76 0.74 33.04
C ARG A 27 9.93 -0.43 32.51
N ILE A 28 8.60 -0.38 32.69
CA ILE A 28 7.68 -1.37 32.10
C ILE A 28 7.80 -1.35 30.57
N ARG A 29 7.89 -0.16 29.95
CA ARG A 29 8.05 -0.02 28.50
C ARG A 29 9.37 -0.63 28.00
N GLN A 30 10.47 -0.39 28.70
CA GLN A 30 11.78 -0.98 28.38
C GLN A 30 11.77 -2.50 28.48
N ILE A 31 11.22 -3.04 29.58
CA ILE A 31 11.09 -4.47 29.79
C ILE A 31 10.27 -5.12 28.67
N LYS A 32 9.10 -4.55 28.32
CA LYS A 32 8.29 -5.05 27.20
C LYS A 32 9.06 -5.00 25.87
N ALA A 33 9.75 -3.89 25.59
CA ALA A 33 10.52 -3.75 24.36
C ALA A 33 11.65 -4.78 24.24
N ASN A 34 12.32 -5.11 25.35
CA ASN A 34 13.35 -6.14 25.39
C ASN A 34 12.76 -7.53 25.17
N TYR A 35 11.68 -7.88 25.88
CA TYR A 35 10.99 -9.16 25.68
C TYR A 35 10.49 -9.35 24.25
N ASP A 36 9.89 -8.32 23.66
CA ASP A 36 9.42 -8.36 22.27
C ASP A 36 10.60 -8.60 21.30
N SER A 37 11.77 -8.02 21.59
CA SER A 37 13.00 -8.24 20.81
C SER A 37 13.52 -9.68 20.94
N GLU A 38 13.55 -10.24 22.15
CA GLU A 38 14.02 -11.60 22.40
C GLU A 38 13.10 -12.64 21.75
N ILE A 39 11.78 -12.51 21.93
CA ILE A 39 10.78 -13.38 21.27
C ILE A 39 10.96 -13.34 19.76
N ARG A 40 11.23 -12.14 19.21
CA ARG A 40 11.48 -11.97 17.78
C ARG A 40 12.74 -12.70 17.31
N GLU A 41 13.84 -12.63 18.05
CA GLU A 41 15.06 -13.36 17.70
C GLU A 41 14.83 -14.87 17.69
N ILE A 42 14.11 -15.39 18.69
CA ILE A 42 13.72 -16.81 18.76
C ILE A 42 12.88 -17.19 17.53
N ASN A 43 11.87 -16.39 17.18
CA ASN A 43 11.02 -16.63 16.02
C ASN A 43 11.80 -16.60 14.70
N ILE A 44 12.76 -15.67 14.54
CA ILE A 44 13.62 -15.62 13.35
C ILE A 44 14.52 -16.85 13.30
N LYS A 45 15.10 -17.27 14.42
CA LYS A 45 15.97 -18.46 14.50
C LYS A 45 15.18 -19.72 14.15
N TYR A 46 14.01 -19.92 14.75
CA TYR A 46 13.10 -21.01 14.42
C TYR A 46 12.66 -20.95 12.95
N ALA A 47 12.40 -19.75 12.42
CA ALA A 47 11.97 -19.62 11.04
C ALA A 47 13.06 -20.01 10.02
N LYS A 48 14.33 -19.71 10.34
CA LYS A 48 15.52 -20.06 9.54
C LYS A 48 16.00 -21.49 9.75
N ASP A 49 15.40 -22.23 10.68
CA ASP A 49 15.81 -23.59 11.01
C ASP A 49 15.82 -24.47 9.74
N PRO A 50 16.99 -25.05 9.38
CA PRO A 50 17.12 -25.91 8.21
C PRO A 50 16.15 -27.10 8.24
N GLU A 51 15.88 -27.69 9.41
CA GLU A 51 14.99 -28.83 9.55
C GLU A 51 13.54 -28.42 9.30
N ARG A 52 13.10 -27.28 9.84
CA ARG A 52 11.78 -26.71 9.57
C ARG A 52 11.59 -26.41 8.08
N LEU A 53 12.57 -25.76 7.45
CA LEU A 53 12.51 -25.41 6.04
C LEU A 53 12.52 -26.66 5.16
N ARG A 54 13.33 -27.66 5.51
CA ARG A 54 13.26 -28.98 4.88
C ARG A 54 11.87 -29.54 5.07
N ALA A 55 11.34 -29.72 6.27
CA ALA A 55 10.00 -30.27 6.48
C ALA A 55 8.89 -29.55 5.69
N LYS A 56 8.91 -28.20 5.64
CA LYS A 56 7.94 -27.39 4.88
C LYS A 56 7.98 -27.64 3.37
N TYR A 57 9.16 -27.88 2.79
CA TYR A 57 9.37 -28.05 1.35
C TYR A 57 9.77 -29.48 0.93
N ALA A 58 9.96 -30.39 1.88
CA ALA A 58 10.36 -31.78 1.71
C ALA A 58 9.18 -32.75 1.76
N ALA A 59 7.97 -32.27 2.03
CA ALA A 59 6.77 -33.04 1.75
C ALA A 59 6.55 -33.10 0.23
N ASP A 60 6.73 -34.31 -0.32
CA ASP A 60 6.36 -34.83 -1.65
C ASP A 60 7.35 -34.75 -2.84
N ASP A 61 8.32 -33.82 -2.88
CA ASP A 61 9.14 -33.59 -4.10
C ASP A 61 10.61 -34.03 -4.02
N TYR A 62 11.21 -34.13 -2.83
CA TYR A 62 12.65 -34.46 -2.69
C TYR A 62 13.01 -35.88 -3.18
N ALA A 63 12.02 -36.79 -3.22
CA ALA A 63 12.19 -38.20 -3.56
C ALA A 63 11.89 -38.56 -5.02
N LYS A 64 11.30 -37.67 -5.83
CA LYS A 64 10.77 -38.03 -7.17
C LYS A 64 11.72 -37.75 -8.34
N SER A 65 12.56 -36.70 -8.28
CA SER A 65 13.54 -36.41 -9.35
C SER A 65 14.59 -35.36 -8.94
N GLU A 66 15.75 -35.37 -9.60
CA GLU A 66 16.81 -34.34 -9.43
C GLU A 66 16.30 -32.92 -9.76
N ARG A 67 15.35 -32.80 -10.70
CA ARG A 67 14.69 -31.52 -11.01
C ARG A 67 13.82 -31.01 -9.87
N ALA A 68 13.08 -31.90 -9.20
CA ALA A 68 12.23 -31.56 -8.06
C ALA A 68 13.09 -31.12 -6.85
N LYS A 69 14.19 -31.83 -6.60
CA LYS A 69 15.20 -31.44 -5.60
C LYS A 69 15.77 -30.03 -5.84
N ARG A 70 16.24 -29.74 -7.06
CA ARG A 70 16.73 -28.39 -7.43
C ARG A 70 15.65 -27.30 -7.25
N ARG A 71 14.37 -27.60 -7.52
CA ARG A 71 13.26 -26.65 -7.29
C ARG A 71 13.02 -26.41 -5.80
N ALA A 72 13.04 -27.46 -4.97
CA ALA A 72 12.91 -27.34 -3.53
C ALA A 72 14.06 -26.54 -2.91
N GLU A 73 15.31 -26.80 -3.33
CA GLU A 73 16.49 -26.05 -2.88
C GLU A 73 16.39 -24.56 -3.24
N ARG A 74 15.95 -24.24 -4.46
CA ARG A 74 15.69 -22.84 -4.87
C ARG A 74 14.63 -22.17 -3.99
N ARG A 75 13.52 -22.86 -3.69
CA ARG A 75 12.46 -22.34 -2.81
C ARG A 75 12.96 -22.11 -1.39
N ILE A 76 13.74 -23.04 -0.84
CA ILE A 76 14.37 -22.90 0.48
C ILE A 76 15.33 -21.70 0.50
N ALA A 77 16.16 -21.53 -0.53
CA ALA A 77 17.08 -20.40 -0.64
C ALA A 77 16.34 -19.06 -0.73
N GLN A 78 15.28 -18.99 -1.52
CA GLN A 78 14.40 -17.82 -1.62
C GLN A 78 13.74 -17.50 -0.26
N GLU A 79 13.16 -18.49 0.41
CA GLU A 79 12.52 -18.32 1.71
C GLU A 79 13.52 -17.81 2.77
N LYS A 80 14.74 -18.37 2.81
CA LYS A 80 15.81 -17.89 3.72
C LYS A 80 16.14 -16.42 3.48
N ARG A 81 16.29 -16.02 2.21
CA ARG A 81 16.56 -14.63 1.83
C ARG A 81 15.42 -13.70 2.26
N ARG A 82 14.16 -14.12 2.10
CA ARG A 82 12.98 -13.36 2.56
C ARG A 82 12.94 -13.19 4.06
N ILE A 83 13.20 -14.26 4.82
CA ILE A 83 13.24 -14.20 6.29
C ILE A 83 14.37 -13.25 6.73
N GLU A 84 15.52 -13.24 6.06
CA GLU A 84 16.59 -12.30 6.36
C GLU A 84 16.21 -10.85 6.08
N LEU A 85 15.60 -10.57 4.92
CA LEU A 85 15.12 -9.24 4.57
C LEU A 85 14.04 -8.74 5.55
N ARG A 86 13.04 -9.57 5.87
CA ARG A 86 12.02 -9.25 6.89
C ARG A 86 12.62 -9.07 8.28
N GLY A 87 13.67 -9.82 8.61
CA GLY A 87 14.42 -9.70 9.86
C GLY A 87 15.08 -8.34 10.03
N LYS A 88 15.53 -7.70 8.93
CA LYS A 88 16.13 -6.35 8.94
C LYS A 88 15.10 -5.24 9.09
N GLU A 89 13.86 -5.46 8.65
CA GLU A 89 12.80 -4.46 8.72
C GLU A 89 12.14 -4.40 10.10
N ARG A 90 11.65 -3.23 10.52
CA ARG A 90 10.84 -3.11 11.73
C ARG A 90 9.47 -3.75 11.50
N GLN A 91 9.05 -4.65 12.39
CA GLN A 91 7.68 -5.15 12.38
C GLN A 91 6.71 -4.11 12.95
N PHE A 92 5.52 -4.04 12.35
CA PHE A 92 4.49 -3.13 12.80
C PHE A 92 3.88 -3.66 14.10
N SER A 93 3.58 -2.74 15.01
CA SER A 93 2.76 -3.06 16.17
C SER A 93 1.32 -3.32 15.75
N LEU A 94 0.58 -4.08 16.56
CA LEU A 94 -0.85 -4.34 16.31
C LEU A 94 -1.64 -3.05 16.07
N GLY A 95 -1.34 -1.99 16.83
CA GLY A 95 -1.99 -0.69 16.66
C GLY A 95 -1.70 -0.05 15.29
N GLU A 96 -0.49 -0.17 14.76
CA GLU A 96 -0.15 0.34 13.42
C GLU A 96 -0.82 -0.46 12.31
N GLU A 97 -0.95 -1.77 12.48
CA GLU A 97 -1.65 -2.63 11.54
C GLU A 97 -3.15 -2.34 11.54
N ILE A 98 -3.77 -2.21 12.71
CA ILE A 98 -5.18 -1.80 12.82
C ILE A 98 -5.40 -0.43 12.19
N SER A 99 -4.57 0.57 12.49
CA SER A 99 -4.70 1.90 11.87
C SER A 99 -4.59 1.82 10.35
N SER A 100 -3.66 1.02 9.83
CA SER A 100 -3.49 0.83 8.38
C SER A 100 -4.68 0.11 7.77
N ALA A 101 -5.18 -0.95 8.41
CA ALA A 101 -6.36 -1.69 7.97
C ALA A 101 -7.61 -0.80 7.93
N ILE A 102 -7.82 0.06 8.94
CA ILE A 102 -8.96 1.00 8.96
C ILE A 102 -8.88 1.98 7.78
N VAL A 103 -7.71 2.60 7.57
CA VAL A 103 -7.53 3.57 6.47
C VAL A 103 -7.76 2.91 5.11
N GLN A 104 -7.21 1.71 4.89
CA GLN A 104 -7.39 0.97 3.64
C GLN A 104 -8.85 0.51 3.46
N GLY A 105 -9.51 0.08 4.55
CA GLY A 105 -10.92 -0.32 4.54
C GLY A 105 -11.86 0.85 4.22
N LEU A 106 -11.57 2.04 4.76
CA LEU A 106 -12.25 3.27 4.36
C LEU A 106 -12.06 3.56 2.88
N GLY A 107 -10.86 3.31 2.33
CA GLY A 107 -10.59 3.41 0.89
C GLY A 107 -11.50 2.51 0.05
N ALA A 108 -11.76 1.28 0.49
CA ALA A 108 -12.70 0.39 -0.20
C ALA A 108 -14.13 0.97 -0.22
N LEU A 109 -14.62 1.47 0.93
CA LEU A 109 -15.95 2.07 1.04
C LEU A 109 -16.09 3.34 0.18
N VAL A 110 -15.06 4.19 0.21
CA VAL A 110 -14.98 5.40 -0.63
C VAL A 110 -14.97 5.02 -2.11
N SER A 111 -14.28 3.94 -2.50
CA SER A 111 -14.24 3.45 -3.88
C SER A 111 -15.61 2.94 -4.36
N VAL A 112 -16.38 2.28 -3.48
CA VAL A 112 -17.77 1.89 -3.76
C VAL A 112 -18.65 3.11 -3.98
N ALA A 113 -18.60 4.09 -3.08
CA ALA A 113 -19.36 5.34 -3.23
C ALA A 113 -18.95 6.11 -4.51
N ALA A 114 -17.64 6.22 -4.77
CA ALA A 114 -17.12 6.85 -5.98
C ALA A 114 -17.59 6.15 -7.26
N THR A 115 -17.74 4.82 -7.25
CA THR A 115 -18.30 4.08 -8.39
C THR A 115 -19.70 4.58 -8.74
N ALA A 116 -20.58 4.70 -7.74
CA ALA A 116 -21.94 5.20 -7.94
C ALA A 116 -21.96 6.66 -8.40
N VAL A 117 -21.20 7.53 -7.74
CA VAL A 117 -21.15 8.97 -8.05
C VAL A 117 -20.58 9.22 -9.45
N LEU A 118 -19.51 8.54 -9.84
CA LEU A 118 -18.90 8.69 -11.16
C LEU A 118 -19.79 8.11 -12.27
N ALA A 119 -20.45 6.97 -12.01
CA ALA A 119 -21.40 6.39 -12.96
C ALA A 119 -22.60 7.32 -13.17
N ASP A 120 -23.20 7.83 -12.10
CA ASP A 120 -24.30 8.81 -12.18
C ASP A 120 -23.88 10.06 -12.96
N ARG A 121 -22.72 10.63 -12.63
CA ARG A 121 -22.17 11.81 -13.32
C ARG A 121 -21.96 11.56 -14.82
N ALA A 122 -21.52 10.36 -15.19
CA ALA A 122 -21.35 9.97 -16.58
C ALA A 122 -22.69 9.77 -17.30
N LEU A 123 -23.67 9.13 -16.64
CA LEU A 123 -25.00 8.87 -17.22
C LEU A 123 -25.79 10.16 -17.46
N THR A 124 -25.67 11.13 -16.56
CA THR A 124 -26.43 12.38 -16.59
C THR A 124 -25.88 13.41 -17.57
N HIS A 125 -24.56 13.50 -17.74
CA HIS A 125 -23.93 14.57 -18.52
C HIS A 125 -23.26 14.11 -19.83
N ALA A 126 -22.78 12.88 -19.92
CA ALA A 126 -22.16 12.40 -21.15
C ALA A 126 -23.22 11.92 -22.16
N ASN A 127 -22.93 12.09 -23.46
CA ASN A 127 -23.84 11.75 -24.54
C ASN A 127 -23.26 10.70 -25.50
N GLY A 128 -24.13 9.87 -26.07
CA GLY A 128 -23.79 8.90 -27.11
C GLY A 128 -22.67 7.93 -26.73
N ALA A 129 -21.72 7.71 -27.65
CA ALA A 129 -20.61 6.79 -27.46
C ALA A 129 -19.66 7.17 -26.30
N LEU A 130 -19.55 8.47 -25.97
CA LEU A 130 -18.73 8.93 -24.84
C LEU A 130 -19.30 8.46 -23.50
N ARG A 131 -20.62 8.39 -23.35
CA ARG A 131 -21.27 7.88 -22.13
C ARG A 131 -20.83 6.45 -21.83
N VAL A 132 -20.84 5.59 -22.84
CA VAL A 132 -20.41 4.19 -22.69
C VAL A 132 -18.95 4.13 -22.26
N LEU A 133 -18.07 4.92 -22.89
CA LEU A 133 -16.66 4.98 -22.50
C LEU A 133 -16.46 5.46 -21.06
N TYR A 134 -17.12 6.55 -20.63
CA TYR A 134 -17.01 7.04 -19.26
C TYR A 134 -17.49 5.99 -18.26
N VAL A 135 -18.68 5.42 -18.43
CA VAL A 135 -19.24 4.43 -17.50
C VAL A 135 -18.34 3.19 -17.43
N SER A 136 -17.96 2.61 -18.57
CA SER A 136 -17.13 1.40 -18.59
C SER A 136 -15.76 1.63 -17.95
N THR A 137 -15.11 2.76 -18.24
CA THR A 137 -13.77 3.05 -17.72
C THR A 137 -13.77 3.42 -16.24
N PHE A 138 -14.78 4.17 -15.79
CA PHE A 138 -14.96 4.50 -14.37
C PHE A 138 -15.26 3.26 -13.54
N VAL A 139 -16.24 2.45 -13.94
CA VAL A 139 -16.61 1.21 -13.21
C VAL A 139 -15.43 0.24 -13.18
N CYS A 140 -14.68 0.09 -14.26
CA CYS A 140 -13.48 -0.75 -14.30
C CYS A 140 -12.41 -0.23 -13.32
N SER A 141 -12.09 1.07 -13.37
CA SER A 141 -11.04 1.65 -12.53
C SER A 141 -11.41 1.66 -11.04
N THR A 142 -12.65 2.01 -10.70
CA THR A 142 -13.11 1.98 -9.31
C THR A 142 -13.28 0.55 -8.80
N GLY A 143 -13.73 -0.38 -9.64
CA GLY A 143 -13.78 -1.82 -9.34
C GLY A 143 -12.41 -2.39 -8.96
N LEU A 144 -11.39 -2.08 -9.76
CA LEU A 144 -10.00 -2.45 -9.44
C LEU A 144 -9.50 -1.79 -8.15
N MET A 145 -9.89 -0.53 -7.89
CA MET A 145 -9.58 0.14 -6.61
C MET A 145 -10.23 -0.55 -5.42
N ILE A 146 -11.50 -0.95 -5.50
CA ILE A 146 -12.19 -1.68 -4.43
C ILE A 146 -11.41 -2.95 -4.09
N VAL A 147 -11.05 -3.74 -5.10
CA VAL A 147 -10.31 -4.99 -4.88
C VAL A 147 -8.93 -4.70 -4.29
N MET A 148 -8.19 -3.73 -4.81
CA MET A 148 -6.89 -3.30 -4.26
C MET A 148 -7.00 -2.97 -2.76
N TYR A 149 -7.95 -2.11 -2.40
CA TYR A 149 -8.16 -1.68 -1.01
C TYR A 149 -8.57 -2.83 -0.09
N ILE A 150 -9.41 -3.76 -0.57
CA ILE A 150 -9.75 -4.98 0.18
C ILE A 150 -8.51 -5.84 0.40
N MET A 151 -7.71 -6.09 -0.65
CA MET A 151 -6.48 -6.87 -0.52
C MET A 151 -5.50 -6.22 0.47
N SER A 152 -5.34 -4.89 0.42
CA SER A 152 -4.50 -4.15 1.35
C SER A 152 -5.05 -4.18 2.79
N THR A 153 -6.37 -4.14 2.95
CA THR A 153 -7.02 -4.26 4.26
C THR A 153 -6.78 -5.64 4.87
N LEU A 154 -6.97 -6.70 4.08
CA LEU A 154 -6.73 -8.07 4.50
C LEU A 154 -5.25 -8.32 4.84
N HIS A 155 -4.33 -7.72 4.08
CA HIS A 155 -2.91 -7.75 4.42
C HIS A 155 -2.62 -7.22 5.83
N HIS A 156 -3.27 -6.13 6.24
CA HIS A 156 -3.06 -5.55 7.56
C HIS A 156 -3.92 -6.18 8.66
N ALA A 157 -5.05 -6.79 8.32
CA ALA A 157 -5.95 -7.40 9.29
C ALA A 157 -5.57 -8.84 9.67
N LEU A 158 -4.89 -9.57 8.78
CA LEU A 158 -4.58 -10.98 8.97
C LEU A 158 -3.30 -11.18 9.79
N VAL A 159 -3.39 -12.12 10.74
CA VAL A 159 -2.27 -12.55 11.60
C VAL A 159 -1.37 -13.60 10.93
N PRO A 160 -1.87 -14.62 10.20
CA PRO A 160 -1.00 -15.64 9.61
C PRO A 160 -0.08 -15.08 8.51
N GLU A 161 1.23 -15.23 8.70
CA GLU A 161 2.29 -14.73 7.80
C GLU A 161 2.14 -15.19 6.34
N GLY A 162 1.67 -16.42 6.12
CA GLY A 162 1.45 -16.96 4.78
C GLY A 162 0.33 -16.24 4.03
N ALA A 163 -0.83 -16.05 4.67
CA ALA A 163 -1.95 -15.34 4.08
C ALA A 163 -1.60 -13.86 3.85
N LYS A 164 -0.96 -13.23 4.84
CA LYS A 164 -0.51 -11.84 4.79
C LYS A 164 0.38 -11.55 3.57
N GLU A 165 1.26 -12.48 3.22
CA GLU A 165 2.10 -12.35 2.04
C GLU A 165 1.33 -12.48 0.73
N VAL A 166 0.34 -13.37 0.65
CA VAL A 166 -0.51 -13.50 -0.55
C VAL A 166 -1.27 -12.19 -0.79
N PHE A 167 -1.89 -11.64 0.26
CA PHE A 167 -2.62 -10.37 0.15
C PHE A 167 -1.70 -9.18 -0.11
N ASP A 168 -0.46 -9.18 0.41
CA ASP A 168 0.54 -8.17 0.06
C ASP A 168 0.85 -8.19 -1.45
N ARG A 169 1.09 -9.39 -2.00
CA ARG A 169 1.36 -9.55 -3.44
C ARG A 169 0.17 -9.11 -4.28
N LEU A 170 -1.03 -9.57 -3.92
CA LEU A 170 -2.25 -9.21 -4.64
C LEU A 170 -2.46 -7.69 -4.62
N ALA A 171 -2.37 -7.05 -3.45
CA ALA A 171 -2.53 -5.60 -3.33
C ALA A 171 -1.59 -4.84 -4.28
N HIS A 172 -0.30 -5.18 -4.28
CA HIS A 172 0.70 -4.54 -5.15
C HIS A 172 0.50 -4.84 -6.65
N CYS A 173 0.00 -6.02 -7.01
CA CYS A 173 -0.38 -6.33 -8.40
C CYS A 173 -1.59 -5.50 -8.83
N PHE A 174 -2.59 -5.33 -7.96
CA PHE A 174 -3.76 -4.50 -8.25
C PHE A 174 -3.40 -3.02 -8.38
N VAL A 175 -2.39 -2.50 -7.66
CA VAL A 175 -1.89 -1.13 -7.87
C VAL A 175 -1.46 -0.91 -9.33
N PHE A 176 -0.74 -1.88 -9.95
CA PHE A 176 -0.38 -1.78 -11.36
C PHE A 176 -1.59 -1.79 -12.29
N LEU A 177 -2.57 -2.65 -12.02
CA LEU A 177 -3.81 -2.71 -12.81
C LEU A 177 -4.59 -1.40 -12.73
N VAL A 178 -4.61 -0.76 -11.57
CA VAL A 178 -5.30 0.51 -11.34
C VAL A 178 -4.62 1.65 -12.07
N LEU A 179 -3.28 1.71 -12.01
CA LEU A 179 -2.54 2.67 -12.81
C LEU A 179 -2.87 2.48 -14.30
N GLY A 180 -2.77 1.24 -14.80
CA GLY A 180 -3.12 0.90 -16.17
C GLY A 180 -4.55 1.30 -16.56
N SER A 181 -5.54 1.03 -15.70
CA SER A 181 -6.94 1.38 -15.95
C SER A 181 -7.18 2.89 -15.93
N ALA A 182 -6.54 3.63 -15.02
CA ALA A 182 -6.63 5.09 -14.97
C ALA A 182 -6.09 5.71 -16.26
N TYR A 183 -4.90 5.29 -16.73
CA TYR A 183 -4.34 5.73 -18.00
C TYR A 183 -5.23 5.35 -19.19
N THR A 184 -5.77 4.13 -19.19
CA THR A 184 -6.70 3.67 -20.23
C THR A 184 -7.94 4.57 -20.30
N SER A 185 -8.51 4.93 -19.14
CA SER A 185 -9.65 5.83 -19.04
C SER A 185 -9.33 7.18 -19.72
N PHE A 186 -8.23 7.80 -19.29
CA PHE A 186 -7.78 9.08 -19.82
C PHE A 186 -7.46 9.05 -21.32
N ILE A 187 -6.82 7.98 -21.81
CA ILE A 187 -6.44 7.85 -23.22
C ILE A 187 -7.67 7.62 -24.11
N LEU A 188 -8.59 6.74 -23.71
CA LEU A 188 -9.80 6.45 -24.49
C LEU A 188 -10.73 7.66 -24.56
N ILE A 189 -10.80 8.45 -23.50
CA ILE A 189 -11.68 9.63 -23.47
C ILE A 189 -11.04 10.79 -24.24
N PHE A 190 -9.77 11.13 -23.95
CA PHE A 190 -9.16 12.41 -24.36
C PHE A 190 -8.01 12.29 -25.36
N ALA A 191 -7.37 11.13 -25.53
CA ALA A 191 -6.12 11.02 -26.27
C ALA A 191 -6.06 9.83 -27.23
N ARG A 192 -7.11 9.61 -28.03
CA ARG A 192 -7.20 8.51 -29.02
C ARG A 192 -6.25 8.61 -30.23
N SER A 193 -5.28 9.52 -30.18
CA SER A 193 -4.25 9.70 -31.22
C SER A 193 -3.15 8.63 -31.12
N ALA A 194 -2.30 8.52 -32.16
CA ALA A 194 -1.14 7.60 -32.16
C ALA A 194 -0.26 7.75 -30.91
N GLY A 195 -0.03 8.99 -30.44
CA GLY A 195 0.75 9.24 -29.23
C GLY A 195 0.11 8.67 -27.96
N GLY A 196 -1.23 8.68 -27.87
CA GLY A 196 -1.94 8.09 -26.73
C GLY A 196 -1.87 6.56 -26.75
N TRP A 197 -1.93 5.92 -27.91
CA TRP A 197 -1.75 4.48 -28.03
C TRP A 197 -0.32 4.02 -27.74
N VAL A 198 0.70 4.81 -28.13
CA VAL A 198 2.10 4.56 -27.74
C VAL A 198 2.23 4.60 -26.21
N LEU A 199 1.65 5.63 -25.57
CA LEU A 199 1.65 5.73 -24.12
C LEU A 199 0.90 4.58 -23.45
N PHE A 200 -0.25 4.17 -24.00
CA PHE A 200 -1.00 3.00 -23.53
C PHE A 200 -0.12 1.75 -23.53
N GLY A 201 0.59 1.49 -24.63
CA GLY A 201 1.52 0.37 -24.73
C GLY A 201 2.66 0.44 -23.71
N LEU A 202 3.24 1.63 -23.51
CA LEU A 202 4.31 1.84 -22.53
C LEU A 202 3.83 1.58 -21.09
N VAL A 203 2.68 2.14 -20.73
CA VAL A 203 2.08 1.99 -19.39
C VAL A 203 1.75 0.52 -19.12
N TRP A 204 1.03 -0.14 -20.03
CA TRP A 204 0.64 -1.54 -19.83
C TRP A 204 1.83 -2.49 -19.91
N GLY A 205 2.79 -2.26 -20.80
CA GLY A 205 4.03 -3.03 -20.85
C GLY A 205 4.78 -2.96 -19.52
N THR A 206 4.93 -1.75 -18.98
CA THR A 206 5.57 -1.53 -17.67
C THR A 206 4.76 -2.15 -16.53
N ALA A 207 3.43 -2.04 -16.56
CA ALA A 207 2.54 -2.62 -15.56
C ALA A 207 2.60 -4.16 -15.55
N ILE A 208 2.56 -4.81 -16.71
CA ILE A 208 2.66 -6.27 -16.83
C ILE A 208 4.00 -6.77 -16.31
N VAL A 209 5.10 -6.11 -16.69
CA VAL A 209 6.44 -6.43 -16.18
C VAL A 209 6.47 -6.29 -14.66
N GLY A 210 5.95 -5.18 -14.11
CA GLY A 210 5.86 -4.97 -12.67
C GLY A 210 5.04 -6.03 -11.94
N ILE A 211 3.88 -6.42 -12.50
CA ILE A 211 3.02 -7.48 -11.95
C ILE A 211 3.77 -8.81 -11.91
N VAL A 212 4.40 -9.21 -13.02
CA VAL A 212 5.13 -10.49 -13.09
C VAL A 212 6.29 -10.51 -12.10
N LEU A 213 7.07 -9.44 -12.04
CA LEU A 213 8.21 -9.32 -11.12
C LEU A 213 7.74 -9.40 -9.66
N TYR A 214 6.71 -8.65 -9.27
CA TYR A 214 6.23 -8.69 -7.88
C TYR A 214 5.48 -9.96 -7.53
N ALA A 215 4.73 -10.55 -8.45
CA ALA A 215 4.04 -11.82 -8.22
C ALA A 215 5.04 -12.95 -7.91
N VAL A 216 6.20 -12.97 -8.59
CA VAL A 216 7.24 -14.00 -8.41
C VAL A 216 8.13 -13.69 -7.20
N TRP A 217 8.72 -12.49 -7.14
CA TRP A 217 9.74 -12.15 -6.12
C TRP A 217 9.18 -11.41 -4.89
N GLY A 218 7.94 -10.92 -4.93
CA GLY A 218 7.27 -10.27 -3.80
C GLY A 218 8.11 -9.16 -3.16
N SER A 219 8.15 -9.15 -1.83
CA SER A 219 8.80 -8.10 -1.04
C SER A 219 10.31 -7.97 -1.27
N GLU A 220 10.97 -8.92 -1.94
CA GLU A 220 12.38 -8.78 -2.34
C GLU A 220 12.58 -7.66 -3.36
N LEU A 221 11.57 -7.36 -4.20
CA LEU A 221 11.62 -6.33 -5.23
C LEU A 221 10.82 -5.07 -4.86
N LYS A 222 10.58 -4.84 -3.56
CA LYS A 222 9.78 -3.72 -3.05
C LYS A 222 10.21 -2.36 -3.60
N ILE A 223 11.51 -2.06 -3.59
CA ILE A 223 12.05 -0.78 -4.10
C ILE A 223 11.87 -0.70 -5.62
N VAL A 224 12.15 -1.79 -6.33
CA VAL A 224 11.96 -1.85 -7.78
C VAL A 224 10.51 -1.57 -8.12
N ASN A 225 9.56 -2.20 -7.44
CA ASN A 225 8.13 -1.94 -7.66
C ASN A 225 7.74 -0.49 -7.41
N ILE A 226 8.26 0.14 -6.36
CA ILE A 226 8.04 1.56 -6.09
C ILE A 226 8.53 2.40 -7.27
N VAL A 227 9.73 2.12 -7.80
CA VAL A 227 10.25 2.83 -8.99
C VAL A 227 9.32 2.65 -10.19
N PHE A 228 8.83 1.44 -10.45
CA PHE A 228 7.87 1.20 -11.53
C PHE A 228 6.56 1.98 -11.32
N TYR A 229 6.05 2.09 -10.09
CA TYR A 229 4.88 2.92 -9.78
C TYR A 229 5.13 4.40 -10.07
N PHE A 230 6.31 4.93 -9.72
CA PHE A 230 6.68 6.32 -10.02
C PHE A 230 6.81 6.56 -11.52
N VAL A 231 7.49 5.66 -12.24
CA VAL A 231 7.65 5.76 -13.70
C VAL A 231 6.28 5.80 -14.36
N ILE A 232 5.41 4.83 -14.07
CA ILE A 232 4.05 4.79 -14.63
C ILE A 232 3.27 6.03 -14.19
N GLY A 233 3.24 6.34 -12.89
CA GLY A 233 2.43 7.41 -12.30
C GLY A 233 2.73 8.80 -12.86
N TRP A 234 3.99 9.08 -13.20
CA TRP A 234 4.40 10.37 -13.76
C TRP A 234 4.41 10.41 -15.30
N THR A 235 4.21 9.30 -16.00
CA THR A 235 4.06 9.34 -17.47
C THR A 235 2.86 10.17 -17.94
N GLY A 236 1.88 10.42 -17.06
CA GLY A 236 0.76 11.33 -17.30
C GLY A 236 1.20 12.77 -17.56
N LEU A 237 2.42 13.15 -17.17
CA LEU A 237 3.01 14.43 -17.57
C LEU A 237 3.12 14.56 -19.10
N PHE A 238 3.31 13.47 -19.83
CA PHE A 238 3.40 13.49 -21.29
C PHE A 238 2.04 13.70 -21.98
N LEU A 239 0.94 13.39 -21.29
CA LEU A 239 -0.41 13.70 -21.74
C LEU A 239 -0.77 15.19 -21.56
N MET A 240 0.00 15.95 -20.77
CA MET A 240 -0.37 17.29 -20.30
C MET A 240 -0.61 18.32 -21.38
N ARG A 241 0.15 18.29 -22.48
CA ARG A 241 -0.05 19.25 -23.57
C ARG A 241 -1.43 19.12 -24.20
N ARG A 242 -1.96 17.89 -24.33
CA ARG A 242 -3.30 17.66 -24.89
C ARG A 242 -4.38 17.83 -23.83
N PHE A 243 -4.10 17.42 -22.60
CA PHE A 243 -5.01 17.59 -21.46
C PHE A 243 -5.31 19.05 -21.14
N TYR A 244 -4.31 19.94 -21.16
CA TYR A 244 -4.51 21.36 -20.91
C TYR A 244 -5.40 22.04 -21.97
N LEU A 245 -5.33 21.58 -23.22
CA LEU A 245 -6.05 22.19 -24.33
C LEU A 245 -7.47 21.63 -24.51
N GLU A 246 -7.70 20.36 -24.14
CA GLU A 246 -8.97 19.66 -24.40
C GLU A 246 -9.79 19.36 -23.14
N GLN A 247 -9.24 19.54 -21.92
CA GLN A 247 -9.92 19.21 -20.67
C GLN A 247 -10.29 20.45 -19.85
N ALA A 248 -11.30 20.30 -18.98
CA ALA A 248 -11.56 21.28 -17.93
C ALA A 248 -10.33 21.37 -17.00
N LEU A 249 -9.70 22.54 -16.92
CA LEU A 249 -8.54 22.87 -16.07
C LEU A 249 -8.65 22.30 -14.64
N ARG A 250 -9.87 22.23 -14.10
CA ARG A 250 -10.16 21.64 -12.79
C ARG A 250 -9.77 20.16 -12.70
N SER A 251 -10.17 19.34 -13.67
CA SER A 251 -9.85 17.90 -13.69
C SER A 251 -8.34 17.65 -13.65
N PHE A 252 -7.62 18.44 -14.44
CA PHE A 252 -6.17 18.40 -14.52
C PHE A 252 -5.47 18.76 -13.21
N VAL A 253 -5.88 19.85 -12.56
CA VAL A 253 -5.31 20.26 -11.26
C VAL A 253 -5.51 19.16 -10.21
N TYR A 254 -6.70 18.56 -10.15
CA TYR A 254 -6.96 17.45 -9.24
C TYR A 254 -6.08 16.22 -9.53
N LEU A 255 -5.79 15.93 -10.81
CA LEU A 255 -4.91 14.83 -11.19
C LEU A 255 -3.47 15.07 -10.71
N VAL A 256 -2.95 16.28 -10.89
CA VAL A 256 -1.60 16.64 -10.43
C VAL A 256 -1.49 16.55 -8.92
N VAL A 257 -2.47 17.11 -8.20
CA VAL A 257 -2.50 17.04 -6.73
C VAL A 257 -2.59 15.59 -6.25
N SER A 258 -3.38 14.74 -6.91
CA SER A 258 -3.40 13.30 -6.66
C SER A 258 -2.01 12.68 -6.79
N GLY A 259 -1.31 12.91 -7.91
CA GLY A 259 0.04 12.38 -8.15
C GLY A 259 1.06 12.83 -7.10
N LEU A 260 0.97 14.09 -6.66
CA LEU A 260 1.80 14.62 -5.58
C LEU A 260 1.50 13.95 -4.23
N LEU A 261 0.23 13.77 -3.88
CA LEU A 261 -0.18 13.10 -2.65
C LEU A 261 0.27 11.63 -2.61
N TYR A 262 0.15 10.90 -3.72
CA TYR A 262 0.68 9.53 -3.82
C TYR A 262 2.20 9.49 -3.68
N SER A 263 2.90 10.43 -4.32
CA SER A 263 4.36 10.53 -4.24
C SER A 263 4.82 10.81 -2.80
N LEU A 264 4.14 11.73 -2.11
CA LEU A 264 4.40 12.04 -0.71
C LEU A 264 4.08 10.84 0.20
N GLY A 265 2.96 10.15 -0.03
CA GLY A 265 2.61 8.92 0.69
C GLY A 265 3.69 7.84 0.56
N CYS A 266 4.27 7.67 -0.64
CA CYS A 266 5.41 6.78 -0.86
C CYS A 266 6.65 7.20 -0.04
N THR A 267 6.91 8.50 0.14
CA THR A 267 8.01 8.96 1.00
C THR A 267 7.80 8.54 2.46
N PHE A 268 6.57 8.65 2.99
CA PHE A 268 6.24 8.17 4.35
C PHE A 268 6.44 6.65 4.50
N PHE A 269 6.22 5.89 3.43
CA PHE A 269 6.49 4.46 3.40
C PHE A 269 7.99 4.13 3.55
N LEU A 270 8.88 4.98 3.00
CA LEU A 270 10.33 4.85 3.19
C LEU A 270 10.75 5.12 4.65
N LEU A 271 9.97 5.92 5.38
CA LEU A 271 10.19 6.25 6.80
C LEU A 271 9.65 5.18 7.78
N ARG A 272 9.53 3.92 7.35
CA ARG A 272 8.98 2.78 8.11
C ARG A 272 9.61 2.54 9.49
N LYS A 273 10.83 3.05 9.72
CA LYS A 273 11.51 2.93 11.02
C LYS A 273 10.79 3.68 12.14
N VAL A 274 9.99 4.70 11.82
CA VAL A 274 9.27 5.53 12.80
C VAL A 274 7.84 5.00 12.99
N LYS A 275 7.35 5.05 14.24
CA LYS A 275 5.99 4.61 14.61
C LYS A 275 4.92 5.39 13.83
N TYR A 276 3.91 4.68 13.34
CA TYR A 276 2.74 5.18 12.60
C TYR A 276 3.00 5.84 11.23
N MET A 277 4.24 6.00 10.79
CA MET A 277 4.53 6.61 9.48
C MET A 277 3.93 5.82 8.31
N HIS A 278 3.85 4.49 8.44
CA HIS A 278 3.21 3.66 7.42
C HIS A 278 1.70 3.96 7.30
N ALA A 279 0.99 4.04 8.43
CA ALA A 279 -0.42 4.40 8.45
C ALA A 279 -0.67 5.84 7.94
N ALA A 280 0.22 6.78 8.28
CA ALA A 280 0.18 8.14 7.75
C ALA A 280 0.37 8.16 6.22
N GLY A 281 1.30 7.35 5.70
CA GLY A 281 1.48 7.16 4.26
C GLY A 281 0.21 6.62 3.58
N ASN A 282 -0.42 5.61 4.17
CA ASN A 282 -1.69 5.07 3.67
C ASN A 282 -2.80 6.13 3.66
N ALA A 283 -2.86 7.00 4.67
CA ALA A 283 -3.84 8.09 4.73
C ALA A 283 -3.61 9.14 3.64
N LEU A 284 -2.35 9.51 3.38
CA LEU A 284 -1.99 10.41 2.28
C LEU A 284 -2.34 9.81 0.91
N MET A 285 -2.11 8.52 0.72
CA MET A 285 -2.50 7.83 -0.52
C MET A 285 -4.00 7.78 -0.72
N LEU A 286 -4.78 7.58 0.36
CA LEU A 286 -6.25 7.67 0.31
C LEU A 286 -6.72 9.07 -0.07
N LEU A 287 -6.09 10.12 0.46
CA LEU A 287 -6.35 11.49 0.02
C LEU A 287 -6.00 11.65 -1.47
N GLY A 288 -4.88 11.09 -1.93
CA GLY A 288 -4.55 11.04 -3.36
C GLY A 288 -5.65 10.39 -4.20
N THR A 289 -6.22 9.27 -3.74
CA THR A 289 -7.35 8.60 -4.41
C THR A 289 -8.59 9.49 -4.49
N LEU A 290 -8.92 10.22 -3.43
CA LEU A 290 -10.05 11.17 -3.45
C LEU A 290 -9.85 12.25 -4.51
N TYR A 291 -8.63 12.77 -4.64
CA TYR A 291 -8.27 13.74 -5.69
C TYR A 291 -8.30 13.11 -7.09
N LEU A 292 -7.93 11.84 -7.22
CA LEU A 292 -8.10 11.10 -8.48
C LEU A 292 -9.58 10.98 -8.86
N TYR A 293 -10.46 10.64 -7.91
CA TYR A 293 -11.91 10.59 -8.17
C TYR A 293 -12.48 11.96 -8.50
N ALA A 294 -12.05 13.02 -7.82
CA ALA A 294 -12.42 14.39 -8.19
C ALA A 294 -11.98 14.72 -9.61
N SER A 295 -10.75 14.34 -10.00
CA SER A 295 -10.26 14.51 -11.36
C SER A 295 -11.16 13.83 -12.39
N LEU A 296 -11.51 12.55 -12.16
CA LEU A 296 -12.42 11.80 -13.04
C LEU A 296 -13.81 12.43 -13.09
N PHE A 297 -14.35 12.88 -11.95
CA PHE A 297 -15.66 13.54 -11.87
C PHE A 297 -15.71 14.81 -12.71
N PHE A 298 -14.70 15.68 -12.59
CA PHE A 298 -14.61 16.92 -13.36
C PHE A 298 -14.13 16.71 -14.80
N SER A 299 -13.73 15.49 -15.17
CA SER A 299 -13.35 15.17 -16.54
C SER A 299 -14.57 15.01 -17.46
N VAL A 300 -15.74 14.68 -16.89
CA VAL A 300 -16.99 14.54 -17.64
C VAL A 300 -17.50 15.92 -18.02
N ALA A 301 -17.31 16.26 -19.30
CA ALA A 301 -17.88 17.44 -19.95
C ALA A 301 -19.42 17.41 -19.96
#